data_AF-A0A7L3LA00-F1
#
_entry.id   AF-A0A7L3LA00-F1
#
_cell.length_a   1.000
_cell.length_b   1.000
_cell.length_c   1.000
_cell.angle_alpha   90.00
_cell.angle_beta   90.00
_cell.angle_gamma   90.00
#
_symmetry.space_group_name_H-M   'P 1'
#
loop_
_entity.id
_entity.type
_entity.pdbx_description
1 polymer ?
#
loop_
_entity_poly.entity_id
_entity_poly.type
_entity_poly.pdbx_seq_one_letter_code
_entity_poly.pdbx_strand_id
1 'polypeptide(L)' 'LEEVGKRNSNREAWLVIHGRVYDVTRFLEEHPGGEEVLLEQAGKDATESFEDVGHSADARDMLQQYYVGEIHPVMAS' A
#
# COMPACT_ATOMS: atom_id res chain seq x y z
N LEU A 1 -6.62 4.21 9.92
CA LEU A 1 -5.14 4.14 9.86
C LEU A 1 -4.52 3.31 10.99
N GLU A 2 -5.09 3.27 12.20
CA GLU A 2 -4.47 2.54 13.32
C GLU A 2 -4.19 1.05 13.03
N GLU A 3 -5.11 0.35 12.37
CA GLU A 3 -4.89 -1.05 11.98
C GLU A 3 -3.79 -1.20 10.92
N VAL A 4 -3.82 -0.36 9.89
CA VAL A 4 -2.80 -0.35 8.83
C VAL A 4 -1.41 -0.08 9.42
N GLY A 5 -1.29 0.87 10.36
CA GLY A 5 -0.03 1.20 11.03
C GLY A 5 0.62 0.05 11.81
N LYS A 6 -0.14 -1.00 12.16
CA LYS A 6 0.39 -2.22 12.80
C LYS A 6 0.93 -3.23 11.78
N ARG A 7 0.65 -3.06 10.49
CA ARG A 7 1.05 -3.93 9.38
C ARG A 7 2.21 -3.31 8.60
N ASN A 8 3.36 -3.23 9.27
CA ASN A 8 4.55 -2.51 8.82
C ASN A 8 5.82 -3.38 8.79
N SER A 9 5.68 -4.68 8.52
CA SER A 9 6.80 -5.63 8.50
C SER A 9 6.81 -6.50 7.25
N ASN A 10 7.93 -7.16 6.95
CA ASN A 10 8.03 -8.09 5.81
C ASN A 10 7.10 -9.32 5.89
N ARG A 11 6.45 -9.56 7.03
CA ARG A 11 5.46 -10.63 7.18
C ARG A 11 4.02 -10.14 7.04
N GLU A 12 3.81 -8.84 7.18
CA GLU A 12 2.52 -8.17 7.15
C GLU A 12 2.76 -6.71 6.75
N ALA A 13 2.80 -6.45 5.44
CA ALA A 13 3.10 -5.14 4.86
C ALA A 13 1.87 -4.61 4.13
N TRP A 14 1.17 -3.64 4.74
CA TRP A 14 0.02 -3.00 4.12
C TRP A 14 0.34 -1.56 3.73
N LEU A 15 -0.24 -1.09 2.63
CA LEU A 15 -0.10 0.28 2.14
C LEU A 15 -1.48 0.88 1.94
N VAL A 16 -1.59 2.19 2.14
CA VAL A 16 -2.75 2.96 1.67
C VAL A 16 -2.36 3.70 0.40
N ILE A 17 -3.15 3.55 -0.65
CA ILE A 17 -3.02 4.30 -1.90
C ILE A 17 -4.42 4.79 -2.29
N HIS A 18 -4.60 6.11 -2.42
CA HIS A 18 -5.88 6.75 -2.71
C HIS A 18 -7.01 6.34 -1.74
N GLY A 19 -6.70 6.25 -0.45
CA GLY A 19 -7.64 5.84 0.60
C GLY A 19 -8.00 4.35 0.61
N ARG A 20 -7.40 3.54 -0.27
CA ARG A 20 -7.59 2.08 -0.32
C ARG A 20 -6.40 1.36 0.28
N VAL A 21 -6.69 0.29 1.00
CA VAL A 21 -5.71 -0.55 1.70
C VAL A 21 -5.33 -1.73 0.82
N TYR A 22 -4.03 -1.98 0.68
CA TYR A 22 -3.47 -3.08 -0.10
C TYR A 22 -2.50 -3.90 0.76
N ASP A 23 -2.68 -5.21 0.79
CA ASP A 23 -1.72 -6.16 1.38
C ASP A 23 -0.70 -6.58 0.34
N VAL A 24 0.47 -5.93 0.39
CA VAL A 24 1.56 -6.17 -0.56
C VAL A 24 2.58 -7.19 -0.04
N THR A 25 2.28 -7.90 1.06
CA THR A 25 3.22 -8.84 1.70
C THR A 25 3.79 -9.86 0.72
N ARG A 26 2.96 -10.39 -0.18
CA ARG A 26 3.38 -11.38 -1.19
C ARG A 26 4.05 -10.76 -2.41
N PHE A 27 3.93 -9.44 -2.58
CA PHE A 27 4.48 -8.70 -3.70
C PHE A 27 5.87 -8.12 -3.41
N LEU A 28 6.33 -8.16 -2.15
CA LEU A 28 7.61 -7.58 -1.73
C LEU A 28 8.77 -7.99 -2.64
N GLU A 29 8.95 -9.30 -2.87
CA GLU A 29 10.03 -9.85 -3.69
C GLU A 29 9.79 -9.69 -5.21
N GLU A 30 8.55 -9.45 -5.62
CA GLU A 30 8.15 -9.32 -7.03
C GLU A 30 8.12 -7.87 -7.49
N HIS A 31 8.21 -6.91 -6.57
CA HIS A 31 8.14 -5.49 -6.88
C HIS A 31 9.36 -5.03 -7.69
N PRO A 32 9.17 -4.50 -8.93
CA PRO A 32 10.29 -4.07 -9.77
C PRO A 32 11.14 -2.95 -9.16
N GLY A 33 10.57 -2.12 -8.27
CA GLY A 33 11.28 -1.08 -7.53
C GLY A 33 12.06 -1.58 -6.31
N GLY A 34 12.00 -2.88 -6.00
CA GLY A 34 12.62 -3.52 -4.84
C GLY A 34 11.70 -3.59 -3.62
N GLU A 35 11.99 -4.53 -2.71
CA GLU A 35 11.20 -4.72 -1.49
C GLU A 35 11.36 -3.56 -0.49
N GLU A 36 12.56 -2.96 -0.44
CA GLU A 36 12.94 -1.96 0.57
C GLU A 36 12.01 -0.74 0.52
N VAL A 37 11.69 -0.25 -0.69
CA VAL A 37 10.81 0.91 -0.88
C VAL A 37 9.37 0.62 -0.45
N LEU A 38 8.91 -0.63 -0.53
CA LEU A 38 7.58 -1.02 -0.02
C LEU A 38 7.60 -1.11 1.50
N LEU A 39 8.66 -1.65 2.09
CA LEU A 39 8.82 -1.75 3.55
C LEU A 39 8.96 -0.38 4.21
N GLU A 40 9.64 0.58 3.57
CA GLU A 40 9.71 1.97 4.04
C GLU A 40 8.33 2.65 4.13
N GLN A 41 7.42 2.26 3.23
CA GLN A 41 6.05 2.78 3.18
C GLN A 41 5.04 1.93 3.95
N ALA A 42 5.43 0.74 4.42
CA ALA A 42 4.52 -0.18 5.07
C ALA A 42 3.89 0.45 6.33
N GLY A 43 2.58 0.26 6.45
CA GLY A 43 1.74 0.84 7.49
C GLY A 43 1.37 2.31 7.30
N LYS A 44 1.63 2.91 6.13
CA LYS A 44 1.42 4.34 5.87
C LYS A 44 0.52 4.58 4.64
N ASP A 45 0.16 5.85 4.46
CA ASP A 45 -0.34 6.35 3.19
C ASP A 45 0.84 6.62 2.24
N ALA A 46 0.93 5.79 1.22
CA ALA A 46 1.98 5.78 0.21
C ALA A 46 1.52 6.44 -1.10
N THR A 47 0.39 7.15 -1.10
CA THR A 47 -0.20 7.75 -2.31
C THR A 47 0.77 8.67 -3.03
N GLU A 48 1.41 9.59 -2.32
CA GLU A 48 2.38 10.53 -2.89
C GLU A 48 3.58 9.79 -3.51
N SER A 49 4.18 8.87 -2.74
CA SER A 49 5.31 8.05 -3.23
C SER A 49 4.94 7.20 -4.45
N PHE A 50 3.70 6.68 -4.50
CA PHE A 50 3.22 5.89 -5.63
C PHE A 50 3.03 6.73 -6.90
N GLU A 51 2.48 7.94 -6.77
CA GLU A 51 2.24 8.85 -7.89
C GLU A 51 3.52 9.51 -8.39
N ASP A 52 4.45 9.87 -7.50
CA ASP A 52 5.75 10.48 -7.87
C ASP A 52 6.61 9.58 -8.75
N VAL A 53 6.53 8.26 -8.55
CA VAL A 53 7.21 7.27 -9.39
C VAL A 53 6.60 7.19 -10.79
N GLY A 54 5.31 7.52 -10.95
CA GLY A 54 4.62 7.45 -12.24
C GLY A 54 4.34 6.02 -12.70
N HIS A 55 3.86 5.16 -11.80
CA HIS A 55 3.49 3.77 -12.11
C HIS A 55 2.54 3.66 -13.31
N SER A 56 2.79 2.67 -14.18
CA SER A 56 2.02 2.42 -15.40
C SER A 56 0.56 2.05 -15.14
N ALA A 57 -0.27 2.09 -16.19
CA ALA A 57 -1.65 1.62 -16.11
C ALA A 57 -1.74 0.16 -15.64
N ASP A 58 -0.91 -0.72 -16.19
CA ASP A 58 -0.87 -2.14 -15.80
C ASP A 58 -0.52 -2.31 -14.31
N ALA A 59 0.44 -1.52 -13.79
CA ALA A 59 0.79 -1.55 -12.37
C ALA A 59 -0.37 -1.07 -11.48
N ARG A 60 -1.14 -0.08 -11.94
CA ARG A 60 -2.35 0.39 -11.24
C ARG A 60 -3.45 -0.67 -11.25
N ASP A 61 -3.61 -1.39 -12.34
CA ASP A 61 -4.57 -2.50 -12.43
C ASP A 61 -4.16 -3.68 -11.54
N MET A 62 -2.86 -3.96 -11.41
CA MET A 62 -2.33 -4.99 -10.51
C MET A 62 -2.67 -4.73 -9.04
N LEU A 63 -2.85 -3.48 -8.60
CA LEU A 63 -3.26 -3.16 -7.22
C LEU A 63 -4.52 -3.91 -6.80
N GLN A 64 -5.44 -4.20 -7.74
CA GLN A 64 -6.68 -4.93 -7.45
C GLN A 64 -6.44 -6.33 -6.86
N GLN A 65 -5.31 -6.95 -7.18
CA GLN A 65 -4.96 -8.29 -6.66
C GLN A 65 -4.62 -8.27 -5.16
N TYR A 66 -4.18 -7.12 -4.66
CA TYR A 66 -3.71 -6.93 -3.28
C TYR A 66 -4.73 -6.18 -2.42
N TYR A 67 -5.89 -5.83 -2.97
CA TYR A 67 -6.88 -5.01 -2.29
C TYR A 67 -7.48 -5.70 -1.06
N VAL A 68 -7.52 -4.98 0.06
CA VAL A 68 -8.08 -5.44 1.35
C VAL A 68 -9.38 -4.72 1.69
N GLY A 69 -9.44 -3.41 1.45
CA GLY A 69 -10.56 -2.58 1.87
C GLY A 69 -10.30 -1.09 1.67
N GLU A 70 -11.21 -0.24 2.13
CA GLU A 70 -11.05 1.22 2.10
C GLU A 70 -10.94 1.78 3.52
N ILE A 71 -10.20 2.87 3.67
CA ILE A 71 -10.20 3.61 4.93
C ILE A 71 -11.49 4.42 5.01
N HIS A 72 -12.37 4.02 5.91
CA HIS A 72 -13.53 4.83 6.22
C HIS A 72 -13.08 6.13 6.89
N PRO A 73 -13.47 7.30 6.35
CA PRO A 73 -13.31 8.54 7.09
C PRO A 73 -14.16 8.40 8.36
N VAL A 74 -13.52 8.53 9.53
CA VAL A 74 -14.26 8.79 10.76
C VAL A 74 -14.87 10.17 10.54
N MET A 75 -16.15 10.22 10.15
CA MET A 75 -16.91 11.45 10.19
C MET A 75 -16.88 11.91 11.64
N ALA A 76 -16.10 12.94 11.93
CA ALA A 76 -16.10 13.58 13.22
C ALA A 76 -17.52 14.12 13.46
N SER A 77 -18.22 13.55 14.44
CA SER A 77 -19.48 14.07 14.95
C SER A 77 -19.33 15.46 15.55
#